data_AF-A0A7Y5SLC2-F1
#
_entry.id   AF-A0A7Y5SLC2-F1
#
_cell.length_a   1.000
_cell.length_b   1.000
_cell.length_c   1.000
_cell.angle_alpha   90.00
_cell.angle_beta   90.00
_cell.angle_gamma   90.00
#
_symmetry.space_group_name_H-M   'P 1'
#
loop_
_entity.id
_entity.type
_entity.pdbx_description
1 polymer ?
#
loop_
_entity_poly.entity_id
_entity_poly.type
_entity_poly.pdbx_seq_one_letter_code
_entity_poly.pdbx_strand_id
1 'polypeptide(L)'
;MKRFVLEFIGGDWDGRQLDSESTDHDEKLLSQVYYFKTQDGTVGKGFNQFSEQALAFAQKRGWMEPDAPSKGHDYKVIERRDEGDRTRLRLKHASRG
;
A
#
# COMPACT_ATOMS: atom_id res chain seq x y z
N MET A 1 6.56 -9.65 -14.69
CA MET A 1 6.31 -8.29 -14.16
C MET A 1 7.53 -7.93 -13.31
N LYS A 2 8.09 -6.72 -13.46
CA LYS A 2 9.24 -6.26 -12.67
C LYS A 2 8.85 -6.19 -11.19
N ARG A 3 9.77 -6.49 -10.25
CA ARG A 3 9.51 -6.33 -8.81
C ARG A 3 9.07 -4.90 -8.52
N PHE A 4 8.11 -4.73 -7.63
CA PHE A 4 7.71 -3.42 -7.12
C PHE A 4 7.43 -3.46 -5.61
N VAL A 5 7.63 -2.31 -4.97
CA VAL A 5 7.40 -2.09 -3.55
C VAL A 5 6.47 -0.89 -3.41
N LEU A 6 5.38 -1.09 -2.67
CA LEU A 6 4.43 -0.04 -2.29
C LEU A 6 4.79 0.45 -0.90
N GLU A 7 5.10 1.74 -0.75
CA GLU A 7 5.42 2.34 0.53
C GLU A 7 4.33 3.33 0.94
N PHE A 8 3.83 3.18 2.16
CA PHE A 8 2.69 3.94 2.66
C PHE A 8 3.16 5.06 3.60
N ILE A 9 2.64 6.27 3.39
CA ILE A 9 2.97 7.48 4.15
C ILE A 9 1.68 8.12 4.66
N GLY A 10 1.57 8.25 5.98
CA GLY A 10 0.36 8.66 6.68
C GLY A 10 -0.73 7.58 6.68
N GLY A 11 -1.86 7.90 7.33
CA GLY A 11 -3.00 6.98 7.43
C GLY A 11 -2.71 5.77 8.33
N ASP A 12 -3.49 4.72 8.15
CA ASP A 12 -3.41 3.50 8.97
C ASP A 12 -2.17 2.64 8.71
N TRP A 13 -1.54 2.78 7.55
CA TRP A 13 -0.38 1.99 7.14
C TRP A 13 0.90 2.84 7.10
N ASP A 14 0.95 3.94 7.84
CA ASP A 14 2.11 4.83 7.85
C ASP A 14 3.43 4.09 8.16
N GLY A 15 4.44 4.29 7.31
CA GLY A 15 5.75 3.65 7.41
C GLY A 15 5.77 2.17 7.05
N ARG A 16 4.65 1.61 6.56
CA ARG A 16 4.56 0.21 6.13
C ARG A 16 4.82 0.05 4.65
N GLN A 17 5.09 -1.18 4.23
CA GLN A 17 5.38 -1.50 2.84
C GLN A 17 4.80 -2.85 2.43
N LEU A 18 4.45 -3.00 1.16
CA LEU A 18 4.12 -4.28 0.55
C LEU A 18 5.10 -4.58 -0.59
N ASP A 19 5.68 -5.77 -0.59
CA ASP A 19 6.60 -6.23 -1.65
C ASP A 19 5.96 -7.28 -2.56
N SER A 20 6.04 -7.05 -3.87
CA SER A 20 5.60 -7.98 -4.93
C SER A 20 6.32 -9.33 -4.96
N GLU A 21 7.48 -9.41 -4.32
CA GLU A 21 8.28 -10.63 -4.17
C GLU A 21 8.32 -11.14 -2.74
N SER A 22 7.42 -10.67 -1.87
CA SER A 22 7.31 -11.23 -0.51
C SER A 22 7.06 -12.74 -0.56
N THR A 23 7.67 -13.47 0.39
CA THR A 23 7.41 -14.88 0.63
C THR A 23 6.08 -15.12 1.35
N ASP A 24 5.51 -14.08 1.95
CA ASP A 24 4.15 -14.09 2.47
C ASP A 24 3.16 -13.95 1.31
N HIS A 25 2.31 -14.98 1.16
CA HIS A 25 1.32 -15.04 0.09
C HIS A 25 0.33 -13.86 0.12
N ASP A 26 -0.12 -13.46 1.31
CA ASP A 26 -1.07 -12.35 1.46
C ASP A 26 -0.40 -11.03 1.10
N GLU A 27 0.83 -10.79 1.58
CA GLU A 27 1.58 -9.57 1.25
C GLU A 27 1.79 -9.44 -0.26
N LYS A 28 2.23 -10.53 -0.89
CA LYS A 28 2.44 -10.60 -2.33
C LYS A 28 1.15 -10.32 -3.09
N LEU A 29 0.04 -10.94 -2.71
CA LEU A 29 -1.26 -10.72 -3.35
C LEU A 29 -1.72 -9.27 -3.18
N LEU A 30 -1.67 -8.74 -1.96
CA LEU A 30 -2.08 -7.38 -1.66
C LEU A 30 -1.23 -6.34 -2.42
N SER A 31 0.08 -6.56 -2.52
CA SER A 31 0.96 -5.68 -3.28
C SER A 31 0.50 -5.55 -4.74
N GLN A 32 0.15 -6.67 -5.39
CA GLN A 32 -0.33 -6.70 -6.77
C GLN A 32 -1.68 -5.99 -6.91
N VAL A 33 -2.62 -6.30 -6.01
CA VAL A 33 -3.95 -5.68 -6.02
C VAL A 33 -3.85 -4.16 -5.89
N TYR A 34 -3.08 -3.65 -4.92
CA TYR A 34 -2.97 -2.21 -4.72
C TYR A 34 -2.13 -1.52 -5.80
N TYR A 35 -1.13 -2.20 -6.36
CA TYR A 35 -0.42 -1.71 -7.54
C TYR A 35 -1.39 -1.49 -8.72
N PHE A 36 -2.24 -2.47 -9.04
CA PHE A 36 -3.20 -2.32 -10.12
C PHE A 36 -4.27 -1.27 -9.82
N LYS A 37 -4.72 -1.14 -8.56
CA LYS A 37 -5.63 -0.05 -8.16
C LYS A 37 -5.03 1.34 -8.38
N THR A 38 -3.71 1.48 -8.31
CA THR A 38 -3.01 2.72 -8.66
C THR A 38 -2.83 2.94 -10.16
N GLN A 39 -3.50 2.14 -11.02
CA GLN A 39 -3.31 2.14 -12.48
C GLN A 39 -1.83 1.94 -12.82
N ASP A 40 -1.29 0.81 -12.38
CA ASP A 40 0.10 0.41 -12.61
C ASP A 40 1.14 1.40 -12.06
N GLY A 41 0.90 1.95 -10.86
CA GLY A 41 1.80 2.88 -10.21
C GLY A 41 1.80 4.29 -10.81
N THR A 42 0.70 4.72 -11.42
CA THR A 42 0.59 6.05 -12.04
C THR A 42 0.48 7.14 -10.96
N VAL A 43 1.34 8.16 -11.05
CA VAL A 43 1.33 9.30 -10.12
C VAL A 43 -0.04 10.00 -10.16
N GLY A 44 -0.56 10.32 -8.96
CA GLY A 44 -1.89 10.92 -8.76
C GLY A 44 -3.05 9.92 -8.73
N LYS A 45 -2.82 8.65 -9.11
CA LYS A 45 -3.80 7.57 -8.99
C LYS A 45 -3.62 6.82 -7.68
N GLY A 46 -4.66 6.11 -7.26
CA GLY A 46 -4.73 5.59 -5.90
C GLY A 46 -6.03 4.88 -5.61
N PHE A 47 -6.28 4.66 -4.32
CA PHE A 47 -7.47 4.00 -3.82
C PHE A 47 -7.91 4.67 -2.52
N ASN A 48 -9.17 4.47 -2.16
CA ASN A 48 -9.81 5.12 -1.01
C ASN A 48 -10.35 4.15 0.04
N GLN A 49 -10.08 2.86 -0.13
CA GLN A 49 -10.52 1.80 0.78
C GLN A 49 -9.56 0.60 0.72
N PHE A 50 -9.26 0.05 1.90
CA PHE A 50 -8.65 -1.26 2.01
C PHE A 50 -9.72 -2.36 1.88
N SER A 51 -9.37 -3.49 1.29
CA SER A 51 -10.19 -4.70 1.32
C SER A 51 -10.17 -5.35 2.72
N GLU A 52 -11.17 -6.17 3.03
CA GLU A 52 -11.21 -6.93 4.29
C GLU A 52 -9.94 -7.78 4.48
N GLN A 53 -9.44 -8.41 3.42
CA GLN A 53 -8.19 -9.16 3.45
C GLN A 53 -6.98 -8.28 3.82
N ALA A 54 -6.94 -7.03 3.34
CA ALA A 54 -5.87 -6.10 3.70
C ALA A 54 -5.96 -5.67 5.17
N LEU A 55 -7.18 -5.43 5.67
CA LEU A 55 -7.40 -5.13 7.09
C LEU A 55 -6.99 -6.31 7.99
N ALA A 56 -7.41 -7.53 7.64
CA ALA A 56 -7.04 -8.75 8.37
C ALA A 56 -5.52 -9.00 8.33
N PHE A 57 -4.87 -8.77 7.18
CA PHE A 57 -3.42 -8.85 7.04
C PHE A 57 -2.72 -7.84 7.95
N ALA A 58 -3.17 -6.58 7.95
CA ALA A 58 -2.61 -5.53 8.78
C ALA A 58 -2.76 -5.82 10.28
N GLN A 59 -3.91 -6.34 10.71
CA GLN A 59 -4.14 -6.77 12.09
C GLN A 59 -3.23 -7.93 12.48
N LYS A 60 -3.12 -8.96 11.63
CA LYS A 60 -2.23 -10.11 11.84
C LYS A 60 -0.76 -9.70 11.95
N ARG A 61 -0.34 -8.66 11.21
CA ARG A 61 1.02 -8.11 11.23
C ARG A 61 1.23 -7.07 12.35
N GLY A 62 0.20 -6.74 13.14
CA GLY A 62 0.27 -5.71 14.19
C GLY A 62 0.46 -4.28 13.64
N TRP A 63 0.03 -4.02 12.41
CA TRP A 63 0.07 -2.68 11.81
C TRP A 63 -1.13 -1.84 12.22
N MET A 64 -2.25 -2.51 12.52
CA MET A 64 -3.51 -1.90 12.93
C MET A 64 -4.08 -2.70 14.10
N GLU A 65 -4.62 -2.01 15.09
CA GLU A 65 -5.43 -2.63 16.13
C GLU A 65 -6.87 -2.84 15.60
N PRO A 66 -7.55 -3.94 15.97
CA PRO A 66 -8.91 -4.23 15.49
C PRO A 66 -9.92 -3.12 15.77
N ASP A 67 -9.81 -2.47 16.92
CA ASP A 67 -10.74 -1.46 17.41
C ASP A 67 -10.17 -0.03 17.33
N ALA A 68 -9.03 0.18 16.66
CA ALA A 68 -8.49 1.52 16.49
C ALA A 68 -9.37 2.36 15.54
N PRO A 69 -9.61 3.64 15.86
CA PRO A 69 -10.24 4.56 14.92
C PRO A 69 -9.42 4.63 13.62
N SER A 70 -10.04 4.31 12.48
CA SER A 70 -9.37 4.42 11.19
C SER A 70 -9.02 5.89 10.89
N LYS A 71 -7.80 6.11 10.42
CA LYS A 71 -7.31 7.41 9.94
C LYS A 71 -7.72 7.68 8.48
N GLY A 72 -8.46 6.77 7.85
CA GLY A 72 -8.83 6.82 6.45
C GLY A 72 -7.86 6.04 5.55
N HIS A 73 -8.31 5.83 4.31
CA HIS A 73 -7.64 4.97 3.34
C HIS A 73 -7.46 5.62 1.96
N ASP A 74 -7.53 6.96 1.86
CA ASP A 74 -7.32 7.68 0.59
C ASP A 74 -5.83 7.83 0.31
N TYR A 75 -5.23 6.81 -0.29
CA TYR A 75 -3.82 6.78 -0.67
C TYR A 75 -3.66 7.07 -2.15
N LYS A 76 -2.74 7.97 -2.49
CA LYS A 76 -2.36 8.29 -3.88
C LYS A 76 -0.86 8.14 -4.08
N VAL A 77 -0.47 7.65 -5.26
CA VAL A 77 0.94 7.62 -5.65
C VAL A 77 1.43 9.06 -5.81
N ILE A 78 2.45 9.42 -5.02
CA ILE A 78 3.11 10.72 -5.08
C ILE A 78 4.48 10.64 -5.76
N GLU A 79 5.09 9.46 -5.78
CA GLU A 79 6.38 9.21 -6.39
C GLU A 79 6.41 7.80 -6.97
N ARG A 80 6.94 7.68 -8.18
CA ARG A 80 7.33 6.41 -8.80
C ARG A 80 8.79 6.52 -9.18
N ARG A 81 9.61 5.57 -8.70
CA ARG A 81 11.04 5.51 -8.99
C ARG A 81 11.42 4.12 -9.46
N ASP A 82 11.98 4.04 -10.65
CA ASP A 82 12.59 2.82 -11.16
C ASP A 82 14.04 2.72 -10.66
N GLU A 83 14.33 1.70 -9.84
CA GLU A 83 15.64 1.45 -9.25
C GLU A 83 16.14 0.08 -9.72
N GLY A 84 16.95 0.02 -10.78
CA GLY A 84 17.51 -1.23 -11.28
C GLY A 84 16.42 -2.27 -11.57
N ASP A 85 16.40 -3.34 -10.77
CA ASP A 85 15.49 -4.48 -10.85
C ASP A 85 14.11 -4.25 -10.20
N ARG A 86 13.91 -3.14 -9.46
CA ARG A 86 12.64 -2.85 -8.78
C ARG A 86 12.02 -1.50 -9.14
N THR A 87 10.73 -1.38 -8.89
CA THR A 87 9.98 -0.13 -8.95
C THR A 87 9.50 0.23 -7.55
N ARG A 88 9.91 1.38 -7.03
CA ARG A 88 9.47 1.88 -5.73
C ARG A 88 8.34 2.88 -5.95
N LEU A 89 7.20 2.64 -5.33
CA LEU A 89 6.05 3.55 -5.34
C LEU A 89 5.82 4.10 -3.94
N ARG A 90 5.70 5.41 -3.81
CA ARG A 90 5.30 6.04 -2.55
C ARG A 90 3.86 6.48 -2.63
N LEU A 91 3.05 5.95 -1.74
CA LEU A 91 1.63 6.23 -1.60
C LEU A 91 1.42 7.09 -0.37
N LYS A 92 0.90 8.30 -0.57
CA LYS A 92 0.61 9.23 0.53
C LYS A 92 -0.88 9.24 0.81
N HIS A 93 -1.24 9.09 2.07
CA HIS A 93 -2.59 9.32 2.57
C HIS A 93 -2.96 10.80 2.43
N ALA A 94 -4.12 11.09 1.84
CA ALA A 94 -4.70 12.41 1.86
C ALA A 94 -5.24 12.69 3.27
N SER A 95 -4.42 13.32 4.12
CA SER A 95 -4.92 13.92 5.35
C SER A 95 -5.95 14.98 4.96
N ARG A 96 -7.24 14.77 5.29
CA ARG A 96 -8.21 15.86 5.32
C ARG A 96 -7.70 16.88 6.34
N GLY A 97 -7.18 17.99 5.86
CA GLY A 97 -6.98 19.20 6.66
C GLY A 97 -8.33 19.82 7.00
#